data_AF-A0A4Y3RPI2-F1
#
_entry.id   AF-A0A4Y3RPI2-F1
#
_cell.length_a   1.000
_cell.length_b   1.000
_cell.length_c   1.000
_cell.angle_alpha   90.00
_cell.angle_beta   90.00
_cell.angle_gamma   90.00
#
_symmetry.space_group_name_H-M   'P 1'
#
loop_
_entity.id
_entity.type
_entity.pdbx_description
1 polymer ?
#
loop_
_entity_poly.entity_id
_entity_poly.type
_entity_poly.pdbx_seq_one_letter_code
_entity_poly.pdbx_strand_id
1 'polypeptide(L)' 'MNSSPSGGALATPVEITTTTVQRGDVIQIGGRLHRVTDLFQLPRGAKRLRFESGELLTMHAHTRLIAVRVLRRW' A
#
# COMPACT_ATOMS: atom_id res chain seq x y z
N MET A 1 35.26 10.53 -9.12
CA MET A 1 34.15 9.60 -8.79
C MET A 1 33.03 10.42 -8.19
N ASN A 2 32.03 10.83 -8.98
CA ASN A 2 30.90 11.63 -8.54
C ASN A 2 29.68 10.71 -8.34
N SER A 3 29.49 10.23 -7.12
CA SER A 3 28.24 9.57 -6.73
C SER A 3 27.15 10.63 -6.56
N SER A 4 26.25 10.73 -7.52
CA SER A 4 24.99 11.48 -7.40
C SER A 4 24.21 10.97 -6.17
N PRO A 5 23.57 11.83 -5.36
CA PRO A 5 22.69 11.34 -4.31
C PRO A 5 21.45 10.75 -4.99
N SER A 6 21.34 9.42 -4.99
CA SER A 6 20.12 8.72 -5.37
C SER A 6 18.97 9.31 -4.54
N GLY A 7 18.06 10.05 -5.18
CA GLY A 7 16.98 10.78 -4.51
C GLY A 7 16.26 9.87 -3.51
N GLY A 8 16.40 10.16 -2.22
CA GLY A 8 15.81 9.37 -1.15
C GLY A 8 14.28 9.36 -1.30
N ALA A 9 13.71 8.17 -1.41
CA ALA A 9 12.26 8.01 -1.47
C ALA A 9 11.68 8.29 -0.06
N LEU A 10 10.75 9.24 0.04
CA LEU A 10 10.16 9.61 1.32
C LEU A 10 9.05 8.61 1.67
N ALA A 11 9.21 7.89 2.78
CA ALA A 11 8.17 7.00 3.30
C ALA A 11 7.31 7.75 4.32
N THR A 12 6.00 7.79 4.12
CA THR A 12 5.07 8.47 5.04
C THR A 12 3.93 7.55 5.43
N PRO A 13 3.54 7.52 6.73
CA PRO A 13 2.33 6.82 7.14
C PRO A 13 1.11 7.58 6.60
N VAL A 14 0.17 6.84 6.00
CA VAL A 14 -1.05 7.37 5.42
C VAL A 14 -2.21 6.48 5.81
N GLU A 15 -3.33 7.09 6.17
CA GLU A 15 -4.58 6.36 6.32
C GLU A 15 -5.17 6.05 4.94
N ILE A 16 -5.43 4.78 4.70
CA ILE A 16 -5.99 4.28 3.44
C ILE A 16 -7.41 3.75 3.64
N THR A 17 -8.21 3.92 2.60
CA THR A 17 -9.59 3.45 2.46
C THR A 17 -9.73 2.69 1.14
N THR A 18 -10.92 2.15 0.86
CA THR A 18 -11.23 1.51 -0.44
C THR A 18 -11.08 2.44 -1.65
N THR A 19 -11.04 3.75 -1.46
CA THR A 19 -10.81 4.69 -2.57
C THR A 19 -9.37 5.20 -2.64
N THR A 20 -8.62 5.18 -1.54
CA THR A 20 -7.28 5.81 -1.46
C THR A 20 -6.11 4.83 -1.42
N VAL A 21 -6.35 3.53 -1.20
CA VAL A 21 -5.28 2.51 -1.28
C VAL A 21 -4.70 2.44 -2.69
N GLN A 22 -3.37 2.28 -2.77
CA GLN A 22 -2.60 2.24 -4.00
C GLN A 22 -1.72 0.99 -4.07
N ARG A 23 -1.38 0.58 -5.29
CA ARG A 23 -0.30 -0.39 -5.49
C ARG A 23 1.01 0.22 -4.99
N GLY A 24 1.81 -0.58 -4.31
CA GLY A 24 3.05 -0.16 -3.67
C GLY A 24 2.89 0.30 -2.22
N ASP A 25 1.67 0.53 -1.74
CA ASP A 25 1.42 0.72 -0.30
C ASP A 25 1.90 -0.50 0.48
N VAL A 26 2.48 -0.26 1.66
CA VAL A 26 2.91 -1.31 2.58
C VAL A 26 2.02 -1.26 3.81
N ILE A 27 1.31 -2.35 4.07
CA ILE A 27 0.39 -2.48 5.20
C ILE A 27 1.02 -3.41 6.23
N GLN A 28 0.97 -3.03 7.51
CA GLN A 28 1.40 -3.92 8.58
C GLN A 28 0.22 -4.78 9.07
N ILE A 29 0.37 -6.10 9.03
CA ILE A 29 -0.65 -7.07 9.46
C ILE A 29 0.06 -8.13 10.29
N GLY A 30 -0.43 -8.38 11.51
CA GLY A 30 0.17 -9.40 12.39
C GLY A 30 1.67 -9.19 12.65
N GLY A 31 2.13 -7.93 12.70
CA GLY A 31 3.53 -7.57 12.89
C GLY A 31 4.41 -7.69 11.63
N ARG A 32 3.87 -8.16 10.50
CA ARG A 32 4.59 -8.33 9.23
C ARG A 32 4.19 -7.25 8.23
N LEU A 33 5.13 -6.87 7.36
CA LEU A 33 4.89 -5.89 6.31
C LEU A 33 4.43 -6.60 5.03
N HIS A 34 3.32 -6.16 4.46
CA HIS A 34 2.76 -6.69 3.23
C HIS A 34 2.62 -5.57 2.19
N ARG A 35 3.36 -5.71 1.09
CA ARG A 35 3.32 -4.75 -0.01
C ARG A 35 2.18 -5.09 -0.97
N VAL A 36 1.32 -4.12 -1.24
CA VAL A 36 0.22 -4.25 -2.21
C VAL A 36 0.79 -4.28 -3.62
N THR A 37 0.55 -5.36 -4.36
CA THR A 37 0.95 -5.49 -5.77
C THR A 37 -0.23 -5.32 -6.71
N ASP A 38 -1.43 -5.71 -6.28
CA ASP A 38 -2.62 -5.57 -7.10
C ASP A 38 -3.89 -5.28 -6.30
N LEU A 39 -4.89 -4.74 -7.00
CA LEU A 39 -6.13 -4.22 -6.44
C LEU A 39 -7.31 -4.64 -7.33
N PHE A 40 -8.26 -5.37 -6.77
CA PHE A 40 -9.48 -5.78 -7.46
C PHE A 40 -10.70 -5.15 -6.80
N GLN A 41 -11.55 -4.50 -7.61
CA GLN A 41 -12.84 -4.02 -7.13
C GLN A 41 -13.76 -5.20 -6.86
N LEU A 42 -14.52 -5.11 -5.77
CA LEU A 42 -15.54 -6.08 -5.40
C LEU A 42 -16.91 -5.38 -5.33
N PRO A 43 -18.02 -6.15 -5.36
CA PRO A 43 -19.35 -5.60 -5.14
C PRO A 43 -19.44 -4.83 -3.82
N ARG A 44 -20.40 -3.89 -3.75
CA ARG A 44 -20.71 -3.08 -2.55
C ARG A 44 -19.53 -2.21 -2.08
N GLY A 45 -18.65 -1.79 -3.00
CA GLY A 45 -17.56 -0.88 -2.70
C GLY A 45 -16.41 -1.48 -1.90
N ALA A 46 -16.37 -2.81 -1.76
CA ALA A 46 -15.23 -3.51 -1.19
C ALA A 46 -14.08 -3.61 -2.20
N LYS A 47 -12.87 -3.88 -1.71
CA LYS A 47 -11.69 -4.08 -2.53
C LYS A 47 -10.88 -5.27 -2.03
N ARG A 48 -10.37 -6.09 -2.94
CA ARG A 48 -9.38 -7.12 -2.63
C ARG A 48 -7.99 -6.61 -2.97
N LEU A 49 -7.11 -6.66 -1.99
CA LEU A 49 -5.71 -6.33 -2.12
C LEU A 49 -4.95 -7.64 -2.28
N ARG A 50 -4.08 -7.72 -3.30
CA ARG A 50 -3.11 -8.79 -3.43
C ARG A 50 -1.76 -8.30 -2.96
N PHE A 51 -1.12 -9.07 -2.09
CA PHE A 51 0.21 -8.78 -1.61
C PHE A 51 1.28 -9.45 -2.46
N GLU A 52 2.52 -8.97 -2.33
CA GLU A 52 3.70 -9.55 -3.00
C GLU A 52 3.92 -11.02 -2.63
N SER A 53 3.60 -11.42 -1.39
CA SER A 53 3.62 -12.81 -0.92
C SER A 53 2.57 -13.71 -1.58
N GLY A 54 1.58 -13.14 -2.29
CA GLY A 54 0.43 -13.86 -2.83
C GLY A 54 -0.78 -13.90 -1.90
N GLU A 55 -0.64 -13.48 -0.64
CA GLU A 55 -1.75 -13.35 0.30
C GLU A 55 -2.77 -12.30 -0.16
N LEU A 56 -4.01 -12.46 0.30
CA LEU A 56 -5.13 -11.59 -0.06
C LEU A 56 -5.74 -10.98 1.20
N LEU A 57 -6.02 -9.68 1.14
CA LEU A 57 -6.84 -8.98 2.13
C LEU A 57 -8.10 -8.43 1.46
N THR A 58 -9.26 -8.68 2.06
CA THR A 58 -10.50 -8.00 1.65
C THR A 58 -10.72 -6.80 2.55
N MET A 59 -10.75 -5.61 1.95
CA MET A 59 -11.06 -4.36 2.61
C MET A 59 -12.52 -3.99 2.29
N HIS A 60 -13.37 -3.93 3.31
CA HIS A 60 -14.77 -3.52 3.14
C HIS A 60 -14.89 -2.01 3.00
N ALA A 61 -16.03 -1.52 2.51
CA ALA A 61 -16.24 -0.10 2.16
C ALA A 61 -15.94 0.90 3.31
N HIS A 62 -16.13 0.48 4.56
CA HIS A 62 -15.89 1.31 5.75
C HIS A 62 -14.57 1.02 6.47
N THR A 63 -13.75 0.10 5.94
CA THR A 63 -12.46 -0.24 6.53
C THR A 63 -11.46 0.89 6.27
N ARG A 64 -10.77 1.29 7.34
CA ARG A 64 -9.66 2.25 7.32
C ARG A 64 -8.43 1.55 7.89
N LEU A 65 -7.29 1.66 7.23
CA LEU A 65 -6.02 1.05 7.64
C LEU A 65 -4.90 2.08 7.58
N ILE A 66 -3.83 1.87 8.35
CA ILE A 66 -2.60 2.63 8.17
C ILE A 66 -1.67 1.86 7.25
N ALA A 67 -1.20 2.55 6.21
CA ALA A 67 -0.17 2.06 5.31
C ALA A 67 1.04 3.00 5.31
N VAL A 68 2.19 2.49 4.88
CA VAL A 68 3.35 3.30 4.54
C VAL A 68 3.37 3.47 3.03
N ARG A 69 3.36 4.73 2.57
CA ARG A 69 3.47 5.09 1.16
C ARG A 69 4.82 5.70 0.88
N VAL A 70 5.50 5.14 -0.12
CA VAL A 70 6.79 5.63 -0.60
C VAL A 70 6.57 6.61 -1.74
N LEU A 71 6.77 7.90 -1.46
CA LEU A 71 6.79 8.97 -2.45
C LEU A 71 8.17 9.00 -3.10
N ARG A 72 8.24 8.67 -4.39
CA ARG A 72 9.45 8.91 -5.17
C ARG A 72 9.52 10.39 -5.52
N ARG A 73 10.56 11.08 -5.06
CA ARG A 73 10.89 12.43 -5.52
C ARG A 73 11.62 12.28 -6.85
N TRP A 74 11.04 12.82 -7.91
CA TRP A 74 11.64 12.87 -9.26
C TRP A 74 12.70 13.97 -9.31
#